data_AF-A0A1V0HUR0-F1
#
_entry.id   AF-A0A1V0HUR0-F1
#
_cell.length_a   1.000
_cell.length_b   1.000
_cell.length_c   1.000
_cell.angle_alpha   90.00
_cell.angle_beta   90.00
_cell.angle_gamma   90.00
#
_symmetry.space_group_name_H-M   'P 1'
#
loop_
_entity.id
_entity.type
_entity.pdbx_description
1 polymer ?
#
loop_
_entity_poly.entity_id
_entity_poly.type
_entity_poly.pdbx_seq_one_letter_code
_entity_poly.pdbx_strand_id
1 'polypeptide(L)'
;MVRYALAAVAGLISATGLQAQEVAQQTVSAEMPSQCAIVDSSRIVSVVVCGGPRDEAAFAEAGRVACGARRPCGAWFWPSRELAPETAPANHDGLTQAQVVSSYGVWVAERGIFVRIERAE
;
A
#
# COMPACT_ATOMS: atom_id res chain seq x y z
N MET A 1 -31.74 40.42 59.29
CA MET A 1 -32.16 39.70 58.07
C MET A 1 -30.97 39.75 57.13
N VAL A 2 -30.26 38.73 56.66
CA VAL A 2 -30.33 37.25 56.70
C VAL A 2 -28.89 36.73 56.88
N ARG A 3 -28.79 35.50 57.39
CA ARG A 3 -27.62 34.76 57.91
C ARG A 3 -27.05 33.78 56.85
N TYR A 4 -25.71 33.62 56.83
CA TYR A 4 -24.87 32.47 56.38
C TYR A 4 -24.99 32.02 54.89
N ALA A 5 -23.97 31.46 54.21
CA ALA A 5 -22.89 30.58 54.66
C ALA A 5 -21.62 30.63 53.79
N LEU A 6 -20.46 30.38 54.44
CA LEU A 6 -19.21 29.96 53.81
C LEU A 6 -19.32 28.53 53.26
N ALA A 7 -18.61 28.24 52.17
CA ALA A 7 -18.12 26.90 51.88
C ALA A 7 -16.74 26.98 51.21
N ALA A 8 -15.70 26.79 52.02
CA ALA A 8 -14.38 26.39 51.56
C ALA A 8 -14.27 24.87 51.81
N VAL A 9 -13.97 24.08 50.79
CA VAL A 9 -13.57 22.68 50.97
C VAL A 9 -12.37 22.38 50.07
N ALA A 10 -11.33 21.89 50.75
CA ALA A 10 -10.04 21.49 50.24
C ALA A 10 -10.11 20.25 49.33
N GLY A 11 -9.12 20.13 48.42
CA GLY A 11 -8.84 18.92 47.65
C GLY A 11 -7.34 18.70 47.52
N LEU A 12 -6.89 17.50 47.93
CA LEU A 12 -5.53 17.06 48.20
C LEU A 12 -4.67 16.71 46.96
N ILE A 13 -3.36 16.68 47.21
CA ILE A 13 -2.22 16.30 46.36
C ILE A 13 -2.38 14.91 45.73
N SER A 14 -1.95 14.73 44.48
CA SER A 14 -1.46 13.45 43.96
C SER A 14 -0.40 13.68 42.87
N ALA A 15 0.83 13.24 43.15
CA ALA A 15 1.90 13.11 42.18
C ALA A 15 1.71 11.80 41.42
N THR A 16 1.56 11.84 40.10
CA THR A 16 1.60 10.64 39.25
C THR A 16 2.11 10.98 37.85
N GLY A 17 3.26 10.38 37.51
CA GLY A 17 3.48 9.78 36.21
C GLY A 17 3.79 10.72 35.05
N LEU A 18 5.08 10.97 34.84
CA LEU A 18 5.65 11.25 33.53
C LEU A 18 5.31 10.04 32.62
N GLN A 19 4.23 10.12 31.83
CA GLN A 19 3.94 9.10 30.83
C GLN A 19 4.89 9.32 29.65
N ALA A 20 6.02 8.62 29.67
CA ALA A 20 6.76 8.29 28.47
C ALA A 20 5.81 7.49 27.58
N GLN A 21 5.21 8.15 26.59
CA GLN A 21 4.50 7.47 25.52
C GLN A 21 5.56 6.72 24.70
N GLU A 22 5.76 5.45 25.07
CA GLU A 22 6.42 4.48 24.23
C GLU A 22 5.58 4.39 22.95
N VAL A 23 6.06 5.09 21.91
CA VAL A 23 5.53 4.99 20.57
C VAL A 23 5.85 3.56 20.12
N ALA A 24 4.96 2.63 20.46
CA ALA A 24 4.93 1.32 19.88
C ALA A 24 4.83 1.53 18.37
N GLN A 25 5.98 1.42 17.69
CA GLN A 25 6.06 1.35 16.24
C GLN A 25 5.27 0.12 15.83
N GLN A 26 3.99 0.32 15.53
CA GLN A 26 3.23 -0.61 14.71
C GLN A 26 3.84 -0.54 13.32
N THR A 27 4.93 -1.29 13.12
CA THR A 27 5.32 -1.75 11.81
C THR A 27 4.22 -2.70 11.35
N VAL A 28 3.14 -2.14 10.82
CA VAL A 28 2.20 -2.88 9.98
C VAL A 28 3.01 -3.26 8.75
N SER A 29 3.62 -4.45 8.78
CA SER A 29 4.18 -5.07 7.58
C SER A 29 3.01 -5.22 6.62
N ALA A 30 2.97 -4.39 5.59
CA ALA A 30 1.97 -4.47 4.55
C ALA A 30 2.09 -5.85 3.88
N GLU A 31 1.07 -6.69 4.03
CA GLU A 31 1.02 -8.01 3.43
C GLU A 31 0.43 -7.93 2.01
N MET A 32 0.92 -8.78 1.10
CA MET A 32 0.36 -8.87 -0.25
C MET A 32 -1.12 -9.28 -0.15
N PRO A 33 -2.06 -8.57 -0.81
CA PRO A 33 -3.46 -8.99 -0.87
C PRO A 33 -3.58 -10.45 -1.34
N SER A 34 -4.48 -11.23 -0.72
CA SER A 34 -4.55 -12.69 -0.92
C SER A 34 -4.86 -13.12 -2.36
N GLN A 35 -5.50 -12.24 -3.14
CA GLN A 35 -5.78 -12.45 -4.56
C GLN A 35 -4.58 -12.17 -5.47
N CYS A 36 -3.49 -11.59 -4.93
CA CYS A 36 -2.33 -11.14 -5.69
C CYS A 36 -1.07 -11.92 -5.31
N ALA A 37 -0.19 -12.14 -6.28
CA ALA A 37 1.11 -12.75 -6.07
C ALA A 37 2.15 -12.13 -7.01
N ILE A 38 3.36 -11.93 -6.49
CA ILE A 38 4.52 -11.54 -7.31
C ILE A 38 5.00 -12.78 -8.04
N VAL A 39 5.05 -12.72 -9.36
CA VAL A 39 5.59 -13.79 -10.22
C VAL A 39 7.10 -13.67 -10.31
N ASP A 40 7.59 -12.48 -10.63
CA ASP A 40 9.02 -12.17 -10.73
C ASP A 40 9.26 -10.67 -10.54
N SER A 41 10.50 -10.27 -10.28
CA SER A 41 10.87 -8.85 -10.17
C SER A 41 12.29 -8.58 -10.64
N SER A 42 12.42 -7.55 -11.46
CA SER A 42 13.69 -6.93 -11.83
C SER A 42 13.96 -5.73 -10.93
N ARG A 43 15.02 -4.97 -11.21
CA ARG A 43 15.30 -3.73 -10.48
C ARG A 43 14.19 -2.69 -10.63
N ILE A 44 13.52 -2.65 -11.78
CA ILE A 44 12.56 -1.59 -12.18
C ILE A 44 11.13 -2.12 -12.31
N VAL A 45 10.94 -3.40 -12.66
CA VAL A 45 9.61 -3.96 -12.93
C VAL A 45 9.30 -5.05 -11.93
N SER A 46 8.08 -5.04 -11.39
CA SER A 46 7.50 -6.20 -10.70
C SER A 46 6.34 -6.74 -11.50
N VAL A 47 6.36 -8.05 -11.72
CA VAL A 47 5.28 -8.78 -12.37
C VAL A 47 4.37 -9.32 -11.28
N VAL A 48 3.14 -8.85 -11.25
CA VAL A 48 2.14 -9.25 -10.26
C VAL A 48 0.94 -9.84 -10.98
N VAL A 49 0.48 -11.00 -10.53
CA VAL A 49 -0.78 -11.60 -11.01
C VAL A 49 -1.81 -11.45 -9.90
N CYS A 50 -2.96 -10.89 -10.24
CA CYS A 50 -4.08 -10.70 -9.32
C CYS A 50 -5.34 -11.37 -9.87
N GLY A 51 -5.73 -12.51 -9.29
CA GLY A 51 -6.94 -13.24 -9.66
C GLY A 51 -8.12 -12.80 -8.80
N GLY A 52 -8.97 -11.91 -9.30
CA GLY A 52 -10.12 -11.41 -8.53
C GLY A 52 -10.63 -10.03 -8.97
N PRO A 53 -11.49 -9.39 -8.16
CA PRO A 53 -12.08 -8.09 -8.50
C PRO A 53 -11.04 -6.99 -8.67
N ARG A 54 -11.27 -6.10 -9.65
CA ARG A 54 -10.33 -5.06 -10.15
C ARG A 54 -10.39 -3.75 -9.34
N ASP A 55 -10.33 -3.86 -8.02
CA ASP A 55 -10.32 -2.68 -7.16
C ASP A 55 -8.98 -1.94 -7.23
N GLU A 56 -9.04 -0.63 -7.44
CA GLU A 56 -7.86 0.23 -7.51
C GLU A 56 -7.12 0.31 -6.17
N ALA A 57 -7.85 0.32 -5.05
CA ALA A 57 -7.23 0.32 -3.73
C ALA A 57 -6.42 -0.96 -3.50
N ALA A 58 -6.93 -2.11 -3.96
CA ALA A 58 -6.21 -3.38 -3.89
C ALA A 58 -4.94 -3.37 -4.77
N PHE A 59 -4.98 -2.78 -5.96
CA PHE A 59 -3.78 -2.65 -6.80
C PHE A 59 -2.77 -1.67 -6.21
N ALA A 60 -3.22 -0.58 -5.59
CA ALA A 60 -2.33 0.33 -4.88
C ALA A 60 -1.64 -0.35 -3.68
N GLU A 61 -2.36 -1.17 -2.92
CA GLU A 61 -1.78 -1.96 -1.83
C GLU A 61 -0.78 -2.98 -2.35
N ALA A 62 -1.18 -3.83 -3.29
CA ALA A 62 -0.31 -4.83 -3.91
C ALA A 62 0.94 -4.18 -4.54
N GLY A 63 0.79 -3.00 -5.15
CA GLY A 63 1.89 -2.23 -5.73
C GLY A 63 2.85 -1.67 -4.70
N ARG A 64 2.35 -1.17 -3.57
CA ARG A 64 3.17 -0.75 -2.42
C ARG A 64 3.99 -1.91 -1.88
N VAL A 65 3.38 -3.08 -1.72
CA VAL A 65 4.07 -4.29 -1.23
C VAL A 65 5.10 -4.78 -2.26
N ALA A 66 4.70 -4.91 -3.54
CA ALA A 66 5.58 -5.41 -4.60
C ALA A 66 6.81 -4.52 -4.83
N CYS A 67 6.63 -3.20 -4.82
CA CYS A 67 7.74 -2.27 -4.99
C CYS A 67 8.52 -2.04 -3.69
N GLY A 68 7.88 -2.12 -2.53
CA GLY A 68 8.47 -1.72 -1.26
C GLY A 68 9.12 -0.34 -1.34
N ALA A 69 10.36 -0.24 -0.87
CA ALA A 69 11.16 0.99 -0.94
C ALA A 69 11.87 1.20 -2.30
N ARG A 70 11.80 0.26 -3.26
CA ARG A 70 12.57 0.34 -4.51
C ARG A 70 12.08 1.48 -5.39
N ARG A 71 13.01 2.31 -5.86
CA ARG A 71 12.77 3.36 -6.85
C ARG A 71 13.95 3.39 -7.85
N PRO A 72 13.70 3.45 -9.17
CA PRO A 72 12.39 3.38 -9.80
C PRO A 72 11.72 2.01 -9.65
N CYS A 73 10.39 1.96 -9.62
CA CYS A 73 9.63 0.72 -9.61
C CYS A 73 8.22 0.89 -10.18
N GLY A 74 7.90 0.09 -11.19
CA GLY A 74 6.53 -0.13 -11.67
C GLY A 74 6.08 -1.56 -11.40
N ALA A 75 5.04 -1.74 -10.58
CA ALA A 75 4.39 -3.04 -10.40
C ALA A 75 3.24 -3.17 -11.40
N TRP A 76 3.35 -4.11 -12.32
CA TRP A 76 2.36 -4.36 -13.36
C TRP A 76 1.46 -5.52 -12.95
N PHE A 77 0.16 -5.38 -13.20
CA PHE A 77 -0.84 -6.33 -12.71
C PHE A 77 -1.54 -7.03 -13.86
N TRP A 78 -1.47 -8.36 -13.90
CA TRP A 78 -2.18 -9.19 -14.86
C TRP A 78 -3.32 -9.98 -14.20
N PRO A 79 -4.38 -10.31 -14.96
CA PRO A 79 -5.47 -11.17 -14.47
C PRO A 79 -5.02 -12.60 -14.17
N SER A 80 -3.99 -13.09 -14.86
CA SER A 80 -3.54 -14.47 -14.78
C SER A 80 -2.08 -14.60 -15.24
N ARG A 81 -1.45 -15.74 -14.95
CA ARG A 81 -0.03 -15.98 -15.24
C ARG A 81 0.24 -16.15 -16.74
N GLU A 82 -0.73 -16.63 -17.49
CA GLU A 82 -0.63 -16.88 -18.94
C GLU A 82 -0.57 -15.57 -19.75
N LEU A 83 -1.07 -14.47 -19.18
CA LEU A 83 -1.07 -13.15 -19.80
C LEU A 83 0.11 -12.29 -19.34
N ALA A 84 0.74 -12.67 -18.24
CA ALA A 84 1.90 -12.00 -17.68
C ALA A 84 3.20 -12.50 -18.35
N PRO A 85 4.25 -11.66 -18.44
CA PRO A 85 5.58 -12.17 -18.71
C PRO A 85 6.03 -13.12 -17.59
N GLU A 86 6.70 -14.21 -17.94
CA GLU A 86 7.24 -15.15 -16.94
C GLU A 86 8.40 -14.54 -16.13
N THR A 87 9.15 -13.62 -16.74
CA THR A 87 10.27 -12.90 -16.13
C THR A 87 10.09 -11.40 -16.28
N ALA A 88 10.46 -10.66 -15.24
CA ALA A 88 10.39 -9.22 -15.23
C ALA A 88 11.48 -8.64 -16.16
N PRO A 89 11.11 -7.84 -17.17
CA PRO A 89 12.11 -7.19 -18.02
C PRO A 89 12.94 -6.17 -17.22
N ALA A 90 14.11 -5.82 -17.73
CA ALA A 90 15.00 -4.85 -17.10
C ALA A 90 14.36 -3.45 -16.97
N ASN A 91 13.43 -3.11 -17.85
CA ASN A 91 12.69 -1.84 -17.89
C ASN A 91 11.30 -2.05 -18.54
N HIS A 92 10.47 -1.01 -18.57
CA HIS A 92 9.12 -1.07 -19.12
C HIS A 92 9.07 -1.33 -20.64
N ASP A 93 10.10 -0.93 -21.40
CA ASP A 93 10.17 -1.15 -22.85
C ASP A 93 10.35 -2.62 -23.23
N GLY A 94 10.73 -3.46 -22.27
CA GLY A 94 10.78 -4.92 -22.46
C GLY A 94 9.42 -5.61 -22.42
N LEU A 95 8.34 -4.90 -22.08
CA LEU A 95 6.98 -5.43 -22.17
C LEU A 95 6.47 -5.33 -23.62
N THR A 96 5.94 -6.43 -24.14
CA THR A 96 5.27 -6.40 -25.45
C THR A 96 3.96 -5.64 -25.36
N GLN A 97 3.48 -5.10 -26.49
CA GLN A 97 2.17 -4.45 -26.55
C GLN A 97 1.05 -5.37 -26.04
N ALA A 98 1.08 -6.65 -26.41
CA ALA A 98 0.10 -7.64 -25.96
C ALA A 98 0.07 -7.79 -24.43
N GLN A 99 1.23 -7.79 -23.78
CA GLN A 99 1.33 -7.83 -22.32
C GLN A 99 0.86 -6.54 -21.67
N VAL A 100 1.15 -5.38 -22.26
CA VAL A 100 0.68 -4.09 -21.75
C VAL A 100 -0.84 -4.02 -21.78
N VAL A 101 -1.48 -4.34 -22.91
CA VAL A 101 -2.94 -4.23 -23.07
C VAL A 101 -3.73 -5.34 -22.36
N SER A 102 -3.09 -6.48 -22.07
CA SER A 102 -3.70 -7.56 -21.28
C SER A 102 -3.62 -7.31 -19.77
N SER A 103 -2.78 -6.37 -19.33
CA SER A 103 -2.67 -5.96 -17.94
C SER A 103 -3.88 -5.16 -17.48
N TYR A 104 -4.11 -5.10 -16.16
CA TYR A 104 -5.05 -4.19 -15.55
C TYR A 104 -4.52 -2.76 -15.44
N GLY A 105 -3.19 -2.62 -15.35
CA GLY A 105 -2.56 -1.36 -14.98
C GLY A 105 -1.16 -1.54 -14.41
N VAL A 106 -0.57 -0.40 -14.06
CA VAL A 106 0.73 -0.29 -13.40
C VAL A 106 0.63 0.63 -12.19
N TRP A 107 1.17 0.18 -11.06
CA TRP A 107 1.47 1.03 -9.93
C TRP A 107 2.82 1.71 -10.14
N VAL A 108 2.85 3.05 -10.14
CA VAL A 108 4.06 3.86 -10.34
C VAL A 108 4.53 4.35 -8.98
N ALA A 109 5.52 3.67 -8.41
CA ALA A 109 5.86 3.81 -7.00
C ALA A 109 6.48 5.18 -6.65
N GLU A 110 7.11 5.84 -7.62
CA GLU A 110 7.67 7.19 -7.53
C GLU A 110 6.57 8.25 -7.36
N ARG A 111 5.39 7.98 -7.93
CA ARG A 111 4.25 8.89 -7.93
C ARG A 111 3.21 8.50 -6.89
N GLY A 112 3.24 7.26 -6.41
CA GLY A 112 2.25 6.75 -5.46
C GLY A 112 0.86 6.63 -6.08
N ILE A 113 0.78 6.30 -7.38
CA ILE A 113 -0.49 6.19 -8.11
C ILE A 113 -0.59 4.87 -8.87
N PHE A 114 -1.80 4.38 -9.01
CA PHE A 114 -2.14 3.33 -9.96
C PHE A 114 -2.60 3.97 -11.27
N VAL A 115 -2.05 3.51 -12.39
CA VAL A 115 -2.46 3.91 -13.74
C VAL A 115 -3.14 2.72 -14.37
N ARG A 116 -4.45 2.85 -14.63
CA ARG A 116 -5.24 1.83 -15.31
C ARG A 116 -4.89 1.78 -16.80
N ILE A 117 -4.77 0.57 -17.35
CA ILE A 117 -4.78 0.40 -18.80
C ILE A 117 -6.24 0.18 -19.23
N GLU A 118 -6.77 1.14 -19.96
CA GLU A 118 -8.06 0.98 -20.63
C GLU A 118 -7.86 0.16 -21.90
N ARG A 119 -8.73 -0.82 -22.15
CA ARG A 119 -8.79 -1.43 -23.47
C ARG A 119 -9.53 -0.46 -24.38
N ALA A 120 -8.96 -0.14 -25.54
CA ALA A 120 -9.76 0.42 -26.63
C ALA A 120 -10.77 -0.66 -27.04
N GLU A 121 -12.05 -0.38 -26.87
CA GLU A 121 -13.16 -1.20 -27.39
C GLU A 121 -13.26 -1.08 -28.91
#